data_AF-A0A7Y0AWR6-F1
#
_entry.id   AF-A0A7Y0AWR6-F1
#
_cell.length_a   1.000
_cell.length_b   1.000
_cell.length_c   1.000
_cell.angle_alpha   90.00
_cell.angle_beta   90.00
_cell.angle_gamma   90.00
#
_symmetry.space_group_name_H-M   'P 1'
#
loop_
_entity.id
_entity.type
_entity.pdbx_description
1 polymer ?
#
loop_
_entity_poly.entity_id
_entity_poly.type
_entity_poly.pdbx_seq_one_letter_code
_entity_poly.pdbx_strand_id
1 'polypeptide(L)'
;MAVSEANAWNRNRTVTTNRGTHSLSASGSCANNTCTRNATRTGVYGGTATRSGSVTCDPASNSCSGSRTTTGPNGGTIYREGEVHW
;
A
#
# COMPACT_ATOMS: atom_id res chain seq x y z
N MET A 1 15.82 -3.54 24.64
CA MET A 1 14.88 -2.80 23.76
C MET A 1 15.35 -3.03 22.33
N ALA A 2 14.68 -3.88 21.57
CA ALA A 2 15.05 -4.13 20.18
C ALA A 2 14.54 -2.96 19.33
N VAL A 3 15.46 -2.21 18.73
CA VAL A 3 15.11 -1.24 17.70
C VAL A 3 14.63 -2.06 16.51
N SER A 4 13.32 -2.07 16.26
CA SER A 4 12.78 -2.57 14.99
C SER A 4 13.29 -1.61 13.92
N GLU A 5 14.34 -2.01 13.21
CA GLU A 5 14.82 -1.27 12.05
C GLU A 5 13.60 -1.08 11.13
N ALA A 6 13.25 0.18 10.88
CA ALA A 6 12.15 0.50 9.98
C ALA A 6 12.49 -0.12 8.63
N ASN A 7 11.84 -1.23 8.28
CA ASN A 7 12.06 -1.91 7.01
C ASN A 7 11.39 -1.09 5.91
N ALA A 8 12.05 0.02 5.54
CA ALA A 8 11.63 0.93 4.50
C ALA A 8 12.06 0.37 3.15
N TRP A 9 11.11 0.25 2.23
CA TRP A 9 11.36 -0.26 0.90
C TRP A 9 10.68 0.63 -0.13
N ASN A 10 11.26 0.64 -1.32
CA ASN A 10 10.68 1.27 -2.50
C ASN A 10 10.78 0.32 -3.69
N ARG A 11 9.72 0.26 -4.49
CA ARG A 11 9.58 -0.62 -5.64
C ARG A 11 8.96 0.13 -6.80
N ASN A 12 9.74 0.29 -7.85
CA ASN A 12 9.27 0.79 -9.13
C ASN A 12 9.18 -0.36 -10.12
N ARG A 13 8.10 -0.41 -10.91
CA ARG A 13 7.92 -1.40 -11.97
C ARG A 13 7.27 -0.74 -13.17
N THR A 14 7.81 -1.01 -14.34
CA THR A 14 7.18 -0.71 -15.63
C THR A 14 6.81 -2.01 -16.32
N VAL A 15 5.67 -2.02 -16.99
CA VAL A 15 5.21 -3.16 -17.78
C VAL A 15 4.70 -2.61 -19.11
N THR A 16 5.38 -2.96 -20.20
CA THR A 16 4.98 -2.58 -21.55
C THR A 16 4.18 -3.72 -22.18
N THR A 17 3.04 -3.38 -22.73
CA THR A 17 2.15 -4.30 -23.45
C THR A 17 1.89 -3.74 -24.85
N ASN A 18 1.23 -4.51 -25.71
CA ASN A 18 0.76 -4.02 -27.02
C ASN A 18 -0.21 -2.81 -26.94
N ARG A 19 -0.78 -2.54 -25.76
CA ARG A 19 -1.68 -1.40 -25.50
C ARG A 19 -0.96 -0.19 -24.86
N GLY A 20 0.37 -0.25 -24.68
CA GLY A 20 1.18 0.81 -24.08
C GLY A 20 1.85 0.40 -22.77
N THR A 21 2.44 1.39 -22.10
CA THR A 21 3.24 1.21 -20.87
C THR A 21 2.45 1.53 -19.61
N HIS A 22 2.43 0.59 -18.67
CA HIS A 22 1.97 0.80 -17.30
C HIS A 22 3.15 1.05 -16.37
N SER A 23 3.02 1.97 -15.42
CA SER A 23 4.01 2.18 -14.37
C SER A 23 3.39 2.00 -12.98
N LEU A 24 4.19 1.50 -12.06
CA LEU A 24 3.87 1.35 -10.65
C LEU A 24 5.06 1.89 -9.85
N SER A 25 4.79 2.79 -8.93
CA SER A 25 5.72 3.14 -7.85
C SER A 25 5.03 2.77 -6.55
N ALA A 26 5.73 2.08 -5.66
CA ALA A 26 5.22 1.73 -4.35
C ALA A 26 6.31 1.82 -3.31
N SER A 27 5.98 2.39 -2.17
CA SER A 27 6.84 2.44 -1.00
C SER A 27 6.09 1.91 0.21
N GLY A 28 6.84 1.49 1.21
CA GLY A 28 6.27 1.10 2.48
C GLY A 28 7.33 1.05 3.55
N SER A 29 6.88 1.07 4.79
CA SER A 29 7.73 0.94 5.96
C SER A 29 6.99 0.16 7.03
N CYS A 30 7.72 -0.68 7.77
CA CYS A 30 7.20 -1.38 8.92
C CYS A 30 8.03 -1.03 10.15
N ALA A 31 7.38 -0.55 11.20
CA ALA A 31 7.98 -0.27 12.49
C ALA A 31 6.94 -0.48 13.60
N ASN A 32 7.36 -1.01 14.76
CA ASN A 32 6.50 -1.15 15.95
C ASN A 32 5.18 -1.87 15.64
N ASN A 33 5.26 -3.03 14.99
CA ASN A 33 4.14 -3.85 14.50
C ASN A 33 3.15 -3.13 13.56
N THR A 34 3.48 -1.93 13.09
CA THR A 34 2.69 -1.17 12.14
C THR A 34 3.41 -1.09 10.81
N CYS A 35 2.76 -1.57 9.76
CA CYS A 35 3.22 -1.51 8.39
C CYS A 35 2.37 -0.52 7.59
N THR A 36 3.03 0.46 6.96
CA THR A 36 2.40 1.39 6.02
C THR A 36 2.80 1.04 4.60
N ARG A 37 1.91 1.31 3.65
CA ARG A 37 2.19 1.11 2.22
C ARG A 37 1.48 2.15 1.38
N ASN A 38 2.24 2.81 0.51
CA ASN A 38 1.76 3.74 -0.49
C ASN A 38 2.10 3.20 -1.88
N ALA A 39 1.19 3.35 -2.83
CA ALA A 39 1.41 2.93 -4.20
C ALA A 39 0.67 3.83 -5.18
N THR A 40 1.36 4.19 -6.25
CA THR A 40 0.84 4.97 -7.38
C THR A 40 1.00 4.13 -8.62
N ARG A 41 -0.11 3.90 -9.34
CA ARG A 41 -0.12 3.16 -10.61
C ARG A 41 -0.63 4.08 -11.71
N THR A 42 0.14 4.25 -12.76
CA THR A 42 -0.27 5.02 -13.94
C THR A 42 -0.54 4.08 -15.12
N GLY A 43 -1.70 4.26 -15.74
CA GLY A 43 -2.13 3.52 -16.91
C GLY A 43 -1.60 4.11 -18.22
N VAL A 44 -1.76 3.35 -19.30
CA VAL A 44 -1.31 3.72 -20.65
C VAL A 44 -1.93 5.02 -21.18
N TYR A 45 -3.11 5.39 -20.69
CA TYR A 45 -3.83 6.60 -21.05
C TYR A 45 -3.60 7.75 -20.06
N GLY A 46 -2.55 7.70 -19.25
CA GLY A 46 -2.19 8.74 -18.27
C GLY A 46 -3.03 8.73 -16.98
N GLY A 47 -4.09 7.91 -16.89
CA GLY A 47 -4.89 7.79 -15.68
C GLY A 47 -4.10 7.19 -14.50
N THR A 48 -4.07 7.89 -13.37
CA THR A 48 -3.32 7.48 -12.17
C THR A 48 -4.25 7.02 -11.05
N ALA A 49 -3.99 5.85 -10.49
CA ALA A 49 -4.62 5.37 -9.27
C ALA A 49 -3.61 5.39 -8.12
N THR A 50 -4.01 5.93 -6.97
CA THR A 50 -3.21 5.90 -5.74
C THR A 50 -3.86 4.97 -4.72
N ARG A 51 -3.04 4.29 -3.94
CA ARG A 51 -3.47 3.45 -2.84
C ARG A 51 -2.53 3.65 -1.66
N SER A 52 -3.07 4.10 -0.54
CA SER A 52 -2.36 4.18 0.74
C SER A 52 -3.06 3.32 1.77
N GLY A 53 -2.34 2.88 2.79
CA GLY A 53 -2.93 2.16 3.91
C GLY A 53 -1.91 1.76 4.95
N SER A 54 -2.42 1.36 6.10
CA SER A 54 -1.63 0.88 7.23
C SER A 54 -2.28 -0.34 7.84
N VAL A 55 -1.46 -1.22 8.38
CA VAL A 55 -1.87 -2.38 9.15
C VAL A 55 -1.07 -2.38 10.45
N THR A 56 -1.74 -2.52 11.57
CA THR A 56 -1.14 -2.67 12.89
C THR A 56 -1.53 -4.03 13.43
N CYS A 57 -0.53 -4.81 13.83
CA CYS A 57 -0.72 -6.11 14.45
C CYS A 57 -0.38 -6.03 15.94
N ASP A 58 -1.20 -6.64 16.77
CA ASP A 58 -0.89 -6.86 18.17
C ASP A 58 -0.72 -8.36 18.43
N PRO A 59 0.53 -8.81 18.66
CA PRO A 59 0.82 -10.20 19.01
C PRO A 59 0.18 -10.64 20.33
N ALA A 60 -0.14 -9.72 21.24
CA ALA A 60 -0.75 -10.05 22.52
C ALA A 60 -2.26 -10.37 22.39
N SER A 61 -2.94 -9.73 21.43
CA SER A 61 -4.35 -9.99 21.10
C SER A 61 -4.53 -10.96 19.95
N ASN A 62 -3.42 -11.49 19.39
CA ASN A 62 -3.40 -12.28 18.16
C ASN A 62 -4.27 -11.65 17.04
N SER A 63 -4.18 -10.33 16.88
CA SER A 63 -5.00 -9.62 15.90
C SER A 63 -4.20 -8.65 15.04
N CYS A 64 -4.70 -8.38 13.84
CA CYS A 64 -4.20 -7.32 12.98
C CYS A 64 -5.39 -6.51 12.48
N SER A 65 -5.36 -5.20 12.72
CA SER A 65 -6.30 -4.25 12.15
C SER A 65 -5.62 -3.39 11.11
N GLY A 66 -6.38 -2.92 10.12
CA GLY A 66 -5.80 -2.05 9.12
C GLY A 66 -6.83 -1.34 8.27
N SER A 67 -6.36 -0.29 7.63
CA SER A 67 -7.16 0.52 6.73
C SER A 67 -6.43 0.80 5.43
N ARG A 68 -7.20 1.05 4.38
CA ARG A 68 -6.69 1.44 3.07
C ARG A 68 -7.63 2.40 2.37
N THR A 69 -7.03 3.38 1.72
CA THR A 69 -7.70 4.33 0.83
C THR A 69 -7.18 4.10 -0.58
N THR A 70 -8.08 3.93 -1.53
CA THR A 70 -7.74 3.87 -2.95
C THR A 70 -8.46 4.98 -3.68
N THR A 71 -7.72 5.86 -4.35
CA THR A 71 -8.26 6.88 -5.24
C THR A 71 -7.99 6.50 -6.68
N GLY A 72 -9.04 6.44 -7.49
CA GLY A 72 -8.96 6.10 -8.90
C GLY A 72 -8.61 7.30 -9.79
N PRO A 73 -8.33 7.05 -11.09
CA PRO A 73 -7.98 8.09 -12.06
C PRO A 73 -9.03 9.18 -12.24
N ASN A 74 -10.29 8.87 -11.96
CA ASN A 74 -11.42 9.78 -12.10
C ASN A 74 -11.76 10.50 -10.78
N GLY A 75 -10.85 10.50 -9.80
CA GLY A 75 -11.03 11.15 -8.50
C GLY A 75 -11.89 10.40 -7.48
N GLY A 76 -12.57 9.32 -7.89
CA GLY A 76 -13.36 8.49 -6.97
C GLY A 76 -12.48 7.77 -5.94
N THR A 77 -12.86 7.88 -4.66
CA THR A 77 -12.12 7.30 -3.54
C THR A 77 -12.94 6.22 -2.84
N ILE A 78 -12.28 5.11 -2.49
CA ILE A 78 -12.85 4.05 -1.66
C ILE A 78 -11.96 3.86 -0.44
N TYR A 79 -12.57 4.01 0.74
CA TYR A 79 -12.00 3.65 2.02
C TYR A 79 -12.43 2.22 2.40
N ARG A 80 -11.52 1.45 3.00
CA ARG A 80 -11.82 0.14 3.57
C ARG A 80 -11.01 -0.04 4.83
N GLU A 81 -11.60 -0.70 5.81
CA GLU A 81 -10.95 -1.14 7.03
C GLU A 81 -11.38 -2.55 7.37
N GLY A 82 -10.63 -3.20 8.25
CA GLY A 82 -10.95 -4.53 8.73
C GLY A 82 -9.94 -5.02 9.75
N GLU A 83 -10.32 -6.10 10.42
CA GLU A 83 -9.53 -6.77 11.43
C GLU A 83 -9.55 -8.28 11.19
N VAL A 84 -8.45 -8.94 11.51
CA VAL A 84 -8.30 -10.40 11.48
C VAL A 84 -7.74 -10.88 12.81
N HIS A 85 -8.19 -12.05 13.27
CA HIS A 85 -7.73 -12.71 14.50
C HIS A 85 -7.26 -14.14 14.17
N TRP A 86 -6.30 -14.68 14.93
CA TRP A 86 -5.81 -16.06 14.75
C TRP A 86 -5.51 -16.78 16.07
#